data_AF-A0A3N7GYC5-F1
#
_entry.id   AF-A0A3N7GYC5-F1
#
_cell.length_a   1.000
_cell.length_b   1.000
_cell.length_c   1.000
_cell.angle_alpha   90.00
_cell.angle_beta   90.00
_cell.angle_gamma   90.00
#
_symmetry.space_group_name_H-M   'P 1'
#
loop_
_entity.id
_entity.type
_entity.pdbx_description
1 polymer ?
#
loop_
_entity_poly.entity_id
_entity_poly.type
_entity_poly.pdbx_seq_one_letter_code
_entity_poly.pdbx_strand_id
1 'polypeptide(L)'
;MDAGSEVDVLALPAADQIRILLERDGSRLGDIYRWELQGLTKPQMRDLVGAKDTAFIYSYEQIIDAALHGTVRAGGPTARRALVGALNSLIKKARAFPLSAEAIHLLSDRRALVEASTEGEDEASAAAAEQEEREYAAQTLADLEGVAGVYVFSYGWYLEHPADESRDTTFFKVGRAVDVASRIREHMGGARTHMPEPLALVRVYSAEGIGDRIAEVERKFHRLLTSAGHANPRWAANKRVGKEWFLTNTDFLDSIADVLGLRTMFIGQSEFVEET
;
A
#
# COMPACT_ATOMS: atom_id res chain seq x y z
N MET A 1 -22.92 3.49 -28.63
CA MET A 1 -21.62 4.16 -28.86
C MET A 1 -21.87 5.62 -28.55
N ASP A 2 -21.68 5.98 -27.29
CA ASP A 2 -21.86 7.36 -26.86
C ASP A 2 -20.51 8.05 -27.03
N ALA A 3 -20.48 9.10 -27.85
CA ALA A 3 -19.31 9.93 -28.04
C ALA A 3 -19.17 10.80 -26.79
N GLY A 4 -18.54 10.23 -25.75
CA GLY A 4 -18.26 10.92 -24.51
C GLY A 4 -17.49 12.20 -24.82
N SER A 5 -18.10 13.34 -24.53
CA SER A 5 -17.42 14.64 -24.58
C SER A 5 -16.14 14.50 -23.78
N GLU A 6 -15.00 14.65 -24.43
CA GLU A 6 -13.72 14.70 -23.76
C GLU A 6 -13.75 15.93 -22.86
N VAL A 7 -14.08 15.72 -21.58
CA VAL A 7 -14.14 16.79 -20.59
C VAL A 7 -12.74 17.40 -20.55
N ASP A 8 -12.65 18.68 -20.92
CA ASP A 8 -11.41 19.43 -20.80
C ASP A 8 -11.08 19.59 -19.32
N VAL A 9 -10.26 18.66 -18.82
CA VAL A 9 -9.85 18.59 -17.41
C VAL A 9 -9.22 19.91 -16.98
N LEU A 10 -8.46 20.57 -17.86
CA LEU A 10 -7.75 21.80 -17.53
C LEU A 10 -8.69 22.99 -17.30
N ALA A 11 -9.91 22.94 -17.82
CA ALA A 11 -10.93 23.97 -17.62
C ALA A 11 -11.70 23.83 -16.29
N LEU A 12 -11.53 22.72 -15.57
CA LEU A 12 -12.24 22.45 -14.32
C LEU A 12 -11.55 23.09 -13.10
N PRO A 13 -12.29 23.35 -12.01
CA PRO A 13 -11.68 23.73 -10.74
C PRO A 13 -10.66 22.70 -10.25
N ALA A 14 -9.58 23.15 -9.62
CA ALA A 14 -8.49 22.31 -9.12
C ALA A 14 -8.97 21.06 -8.34
N ALA A 15 -9.98 21.23 -7.48
CA ALA A 15 -10.55 20.12 -6.72
C ALA A 15 -11.23 19.06 -7.60
N ASP A 16 -11.92 19.46 -8.66
CA ASP A 16 -12.59 18.55 -9.59
C ASP A 16 -11.57 17.83 -10.49
N GLN A 17 -10.45 18.47 -10.81
CA GLN A 17 -9.37 17.79 -11.52
C GLN A 17 -8.75 16.67 -10.67
N ILE A 18 -8.61 16.87 -9.35
CA ILE A 18 -8.15 15.82 -8.43
C ILE A 18 -9.17 14.68 -8.33
N ARG A 19 -10.48 14.98 -8.35
CA ARG A 19 -11.52 13.94 -8.42
C ARG A 19 -11.39 13.10 -9.70
N ILE A 20 -11.16 13.74 -10.84
CA ILE A 20 -10.95 13.03 -12.12
C ILE A 20 -9.68 12.19 -12.08
N LEU A 21 -8.60 12.68 -11.44
CA LEU A 21 -7.38 11.90 -11.23
C LEU A 21 -7.69 10.60 -10.47
N LEU A 22 -8.43 10.68 -9.36
CA LEU A 22 -8.83 9.51 -8.57
C LEU A 22 -9.78 8.59 -9.35
N GLU A 23 -10.73 9.16 -10.09
CA GLU A 23 -11.68 8.40 -10.92
C GLU A 23 -10.97 7.59 -12.01
N ARG A 24 -9.90 8.14 -12.59
CA ARG A 24 -9.10 7.49 -13.64
C ARG A 24 -7.91 6.69 -13.09
N ASP A 25 -7.69 6.67 -11.78
CA ASP A 25 -6.62 5.87 -11.18
C ASP A 25 -6.96 4.37 -11.32
N GLY A 26 -6.13 3.64 -12.07
CA GLY A 26 -6.32 2.20 -12.30
C GLY A 26 -5.91 1.32 -11.11
N SER A 27 -5.43 1.91 -10.02
CA SER A 27 -5.07 1.19 -8.79
C SER A 27 -6.28 0.91 -7.90
N ARG A 28 -6.04 0.16 -6.82
CA ARG A 28 -7.04 -0.09 -5.78
C ARG A 28 -7.58 1.18 -5.14
N LEU A 29 -6.78 2.26 -5.05
CA LEU A 29 -7.24 3.56 -4.57
C LEU A 29 -8.38 4.10 -5.45
N GLY A 30 -8.21 4.05 -6.76
CA GLY A 30 -9.23 4.49 -7.71
C GLY A 30 -10.44 3.57 -7.76
N ASP A 31 -10.25 2.25 -7.57
CA ASP A 31 -11.36 1.30 -7.43
C ASP A 31 -12.28 1.68 -6.25
N ILE A 32 -11.70 1.89 -5.06
CA ILE A 32 -12.44 2.30 -3.86
C ILE A 32 -13.19 3.61 -4.12
N TYR A 33 -12.52 4.62 -4.67
CA TYR A 33 -13.14 5.90 -4.99
C TYR A 33 -14.33 5.75 -5.97
N ARG A 34 -14.17 4.96 -7.04
CA ARG A 34 -15.26 4.69 -8.00
C ARG A 34 -16.42 3.94 -7.36
N TRP A 35 -16.16 2.98 -6.46
CA TRP A 35 -17.21 2.26 -5.76
C TRP A 35 -17.98 3.14 -4.76
N GLU A 36 -17.30 4.08 -4.11
CA GLU A 36 -17.95 5.10 -3.27
C GLU A 36 -18.89 5.98 -4.09
N LEU A 37 -18.46 6.44 -5.27
CA LEU A 37 -19.30 7.22 -6.18
C LEU A 37 -20.54 6.44 -6.65
N GLN A 38 -20.43 5.12 -6.76
CA GLN A 38 -21.53 4.22 -7.11
C GLN A 38 -22.43 3.87 -5.91
N GLY A 39 -22.10 4.34 -4.71
CA GLY A 39 -22.87 4.08 -3.50
C GLY A 39 -22.75 2.64 -2.99
N LEU A 40 -21.67 1.94 -3.35
CA LEU A 40 -21.41 0.61 -2.80
C LEU A 40 -21.15 0.73 -1.29
N THR A 41 -21.63 -0.26 -0.55
CA THR A 41 -21.33 -0.41 0.87
C THR A 41 -19.96 -1.09 1.06
N LYS A 42 -19.31 -0.85 2.20
CA LYS A 42 -18.03 -1.49 2.54
C LYS A 42 -18.05 -3.03 2.42
N PRO A 43 -19.11 -3.74 2.87
CA PRO A 43 -19.22 -5.18 2.64
C PRO A 43 -19.23 -5.56 1.16
N GLN A 44 -19.90 -4.79 0.30
CA GLN A 44 -19.91 -5.05 -1.14
C GLN A 44 -18.53 -4.83 -1.76
N MET A 45 -17.82 -3.76 -1.38
CA MET A 45 -16.45 -3.50 -1.85
C MET A 45 -15.49 -4.61 -1.41
N ARG A 46 -15.60 -5.07 -0.16
CA ARG A 46 -14.86 -6.23 0.34
C ARG A 46 -15.11 -7.45 -0.54
N ASP A 47 -16.38 -7.73 -0.85
CA ASP A 47 -16.76 -8.91 -1.62
C ASP A 47 -16.23 -8.85 -3.07
N LEU A 48 -16.19 -7.67 -3.68
CA LEU A 48 -15.63 -7.46 -5.03
C LEU A 48 -14.14 -7.85 -5.11
N VAL A 49 -13.39 -7.58 -4.05
CA VAL A 49 -11.94 -7.85 -4.01
C VAL A 49 -11.62 -9.15 -3.27
N GLY A 50 -12.66 -9.84 -2.82
CA GLY A 50 -12.56 -11.00 -1.94
C GLY A 50 -11.80 -10.72 -0.63
N ALA A 51 -11.79 -9.51 -0.08
CA ALA A 51 -11.06 -9.27 1.17
C ALA A 51 -11.71 -10.00 2.36
N LYS A 52 -10.95 -10.26 3.43
CA LYS A 52 -11.46 -10.87 4.68
C LYS A 52 -12.39 -9.91 5.41
N ASP A 53 -12.01 -8.64 5.48
CA ASP A 53 -12.68 -7.59 6.23
C ASP A 53 -12.67 -6.28 5.42
N THR A 54 -13.15 -5.21 6.05
CA THR A 54 -13.23 -3.88 5.45
C THR A 54 -12.10 -2.94 5.90
N ALA A 55 -11.12 -3.41 6.68
CA ALA A 55 -10.09 -2.56 7.29
C ALA A 55 -9.30 -1.79 6.21
N PHE A 56 -8.90 -2.50 5.15
CA PHE A 56 -8.17 -1.91 4.03
C PHE A 56 -8.93 -0.77 3.32
N ILE A 57 -10.28 -0.81 3.33
CA ILE A 57 -11.12 0.24 2.73
C ILE A 57 -10.95 1.54 3.51
N TYR A 58 -10.91 1.46 4.84
CA TYR A 58 -10.70 2.64 5.70
C TYR A 58 -9.34 3.29 5.44
N SER A 59 -8.30 2.49 5.17
CA SER A 59 -6.97 3.02 4.81
C SER A 59 -7.02 3.79 3.48
N TYR A 60 -7.74 3.30 2.47
CA TYR A 60 -7.91 4.01 1.20
C TYR A 60 -8.82 5.25 1.33
N GLU A 61 -9.89 5.17 2.12
CA GLU A 61 -10.74 6.32 2.46
C GLU A 61 -9.92 7.46 3.07
N GLN A 62 -8.98 7.15 3.97
CA GLN A 62 -8.10 8.16 4.55
C GLN A 62 -7.24 8.86 3.50
N ILE A 63 -6.71 8.11 2.52
CA ILE A 63 -5.92 8.67 1.42
C ILE A 63 -6.81 9.55 0.52
N ILE A 64 -8.01 9.08 0.19
CA ILE A 64 -9.00 9.81 -0.62
C ILE A 64 -9.38 11.13 0.07
N ASP A 65 -9.74 11.05 1.34
CA ASP A 65 -10.14 12.19 2.17
C ASP A 65 -9.01 13.22 2.29
N ALA A 66 -7.79 12.77 2.57
CA ALA A 66 -6.62 13.66 2.62
C ALA A 66 -6.36 14.30 1.25
N ALA A 67 -6.46 13.53 0.16
CA ALA A 67 -6.26 14.03 -1.19
C ALA A 67 -7.33 15.02 -1.63
N LEU A 68 -8.60 14.85 -1.22
CA LEU A 68 -9.75 15.67 -1.63
C LEU A 68 -10.05 16.84 -0.70
N HIS A 69 -9.73 16.72 0.58
CA HIS A 69 -10.16 17.64 1.63
C HIS A 69 -9.02 18.13 2.52
N GLY A 70 -7.83 17.53 2.44
CA GLY A 70 -6.72 17.85 3.35
C GLY A 70 -6.99 17.45 4.79
N THR A 71 -7.94 16.54 5.01
CA THR A 71 -8.31 16.07 6.35
C THR A 71 -7.27 15.09 6.85
N VAL A 72 -6.81 15.31 8.08
CA VAL A 72 -5.97 14.38 8.82
C VAL A 72 -6.87 13.66 9.82
N ARG A 73 -7.04 12.34 9.67
CA ARG A 73 -7.71 11.54 10.71
C ARG A 73 -6.74 11.32 11.87
N ALA A 74 -7.26 11.13 13.08
CA ALA A 74 -6.44 10.72 14.22
C ALA A 74 -5.69 9.43 13.87
N GLY A 75 -4.39 9.41 14.17
CA GLY A 75 -3.48 8.31 13.87
C GLY A 75 -2.06 8.70 14.28
N GLY A 76 -1.24 7.72 14.64
CA GLY A 76 0.11 7.98 15.12
C GLY A 76 1.08 8.40 14.01
N PRO A 77 2.35 8.66 14.38
CA PRO A 77 3.39 9.12 13.45
C PRO A 77 3.58 8.18 12.25
N THR A 78 3.38 6.87 12.44
CA THR A 78 3.53 5.86 11.40
C THR A 78 2.44 5.98 10.35
N ALA A 79 1.17 6.06 10.80
CA ALA A 79 0.02 6.22 9.91
C ALA A 79 0.10 7.52 9.08
N ARG A 80 0.61 8.61 9.67
CA ARG A 80 0.81 9.88 8.96
C ARG A 80 1.92 9.80 7.92
N ARG A 81 3.06 9.20 8.25
CA ARG A 81 4.16 8.99 7.29
C ARG A 81 3.67 8.17 6.09
N ALA A 82 2.90 7.11 6.34
CA ALA A 82 2.24 6.33 5.30
C ALA A 82 1.31 7.19 4.43
N LEU A 83 0.48 8.02 5.03
CA LEU A 83 -0.43 8.92 4.32
C LEU A 83 0.32 9.96 3.47
N VAL A 84 1.41 10.54 3.98
CA VAL A 84 2.29 11.44 3.22
C VAL A 84 2.91 10.71 2.04
N GLY A 85 3.39 9.48 2.23
CA GLY A 85 3.90 8.62 1.17
C GLY A 85 2.87 8.39 0.06
N ALA A 86 1.63 8.03 0.42
CA ALA A 86 0.54 7.84 -0.53
C ALA A 86 0.21 9.12 -1.32
N LEU A 87 0.20 10.28 -0.67
CA LEU A 87 -0.01 11.56 -1.33
C LEU A 87 1.13 11.93 -2.29
N ASN A 88 2.38 11.61 -1.94
CA ASN A 88 3.51 11.76 -2.87
C ASN A 88 3.33 10.92 -4.13
N SER A 89 2.89 9.67 -3.99
CA SER A 89 2.59 8.79 -5.13
C SER A 89 1.45 9.35 -5.99
N LEU A 90 0.41 9.92 -5.38
CA LEU A 90 -0.67 10.58 -6.11
C LEU A 90 -0.21 11.85 -6.84
N ILE A 91 0.61 12.69 -6.21
CA ILE A 91 1.22 13.88 -6.85
C ILE A 91 2.10 13.48 -8.05
N LYS A 92 2.77 12.34 -7.99
CA LYS A 92 3.56 11.82 -9.11
C LYS A 92 2.65 11.37 -10.26
N LYS A 93 1.59 10.60 -9.97
CA LYS A 93 0.55 10.23 -10.97
C LYS A 93 -0.07 11.47 -11.61
N ALA A 94 -0.34 12.50 -10.82
CA ALA A 94 -0.82 13.80 -11.26
C ALA A 94 0.11 14.48 -12.29
N ARG A 95 1.43 14.28 -12.23
CA ARG A 95 2.37 14.84 -13.24
C ARG A 95 2.30 14.13 -14.59
N ALA A 96 1.87 12.87 -14.60
CA ALA A 96 1.65 12.11 -15.83
C ALA A 96 0.23 12.30 -16.41
N PHE A 97 -0.63 13.02 -15.69
CA PHE A 97 -2.00 13.35 -16.07
C PHE A 97 -2.10 14.85 -16.38
N PRO A 98 -2.94 15.31 -17.32
CA PRO A 98 -3.05 16.74 -17.66
C PRO A 98 -3.83 17.49 -16.57
N LEU A 99 -3.21 17.72 -15.41
CA LEU A 99 -3.70 18.61 -14.37
C LEU A 99 -3.13 20.02 -14.53
N SER A 100 -3.88 21.03 -14.11
CA SER A 100 -3.40 22.41 -14.02
C SER A 100 -2.39 22.57 -12.87
N ALA A 101 -1.58 23.63 -12.93
CA ALA A 101 -0.62 23.92 -11.88
C ALA A 101 -1.31 24.13 -10.53
N GLU A 102 -2.49 24.75 -10.52
CA GLU A 102 -3.30 24.97 -9.32
C GLU A 102 -3.74 23.66 -8.66
N ALA A 103 -4.09 22.63 -9.45
CA ALA A 103 -4.45 21.31 -8.92
C ALA A 103 -3.25 20.61 -8.27
N ILE A 104 -2.06 20.71 -8.88
CA ILE A 104 -0.82 20.16 -8.32
C ILE A 104 -0.43 20.90 -7.04
N HIS A 105 -0.55 22.22 -7.01
CA HIS A 105 -0.33 23.03 -5.81
C HIS A 105 -1.31 22.64 -4.69
N LEU A 106 -2.61 22.51 -5.01
CA LEU A 106 -3.62 22.12 -4.03
C LEU A 106 -3.33 20.74 -3.41
N LEU A 107 -2.91 19.75 -4.20
CA LEU A 107 -2.46 18.45 -3.67
C LEU A 107 -1.21 18.58 -2.79
N SER A 108 -0.27 19.44 -3.18
CA SER A 108 0.96 19.68 -2.42
C SER A 108 0.67 20.35 -1.08
N ASP A 109 -0.26 21.30 -1.05
CA ASP A 109 -0.70 21.98 0.17
C ASP A 109 -1.39 20.99 1.12
N ARG A 110 -2.24 20.10 0.59
CA ARG A 110 -2.88 19.03 1.37
C ARG A 110 -1.86 18.07 1.98
N ARG A 111 -0.82 17.69 1.22
CA ARG A 111 0.30 16.91 1.74
C ARG A 111 1.00 17.64 2.89
N ALA A 112 1.28 18.93 2.72
CA ALA A 112 1.93 19.73 3.76
C ALA A 112 1.07 19.85 5.04
N LEU A 113 -0.26 19.89 4.91
CA LEU A 113 -1.18 19.85 6.07
C LEU A 113 -1.08 18.54 6.86
N VAL A 114 -1.01 17.40 6.16
CA VAL A 114 -0.80 16.09 6.80
C VAL A 114 0.55 16.06 7.52
N GLU A 115 1.60 16.54 6.86
CA GLU A 115 2.97 16.57 7.39
C GLU A 115 3.07 17.44 8.66
N ALA A 116 2.50 18.65 8.62
CA ALA A 116 2.53 19.61 9.74
C ALA A 116 1.66 19.21 10.94
N SER A 117 0.71 18.28 10.77
CA SER A 117 -0.15 17.82 11.86
C SER A 117 0.62 17.16 13.02
N THR A 118 1.87 16.79 12.80
CA THR A 118 2.79 16.16 13.77
C THR A 118 3.35 17.13 14.81
N GLU A 119 3.43 18.43 14.52
CA GLU A 119 4.15 19.41 15.34
C GLU A 119 3.37 19.92 16.57
N GLY A 120 2.13 19.46 16.77
CA GLY A 120 1.23 19.94 17.83
C GLY A 120 0.73 18.89 18.80
N GLU A 121 1.22 17.66 18.74
CA GLU A 121 0.78 16.59 19.66
C GLU A 121 1.48 16.72 21.00
N ASP A 122 0.70 16.68 22.09
CA ASP A 122 1.29 16.51 23.42
C ASP A 122 1.77 15.06 23.63
N GLU A 123 2.68 14.87 24.58
CA GLU A 123 3.26 13.56 24.89
C GLU A 123 2.20 12.50 25.21
N ALA A 124 1.04 12.91 25.75
CA ALA A 124 -0.06 12.02 26.07
C ALA A 124 -0.78 11.51 24.80
N SER A 125 -1.02 12.39 23.81
CA SER A 125 -1.58 12.04 22.51
C SER A 125 -0.63 11.13 21.73
N ALA A 126 0.67 11.43 21.74
CA ALA A 126 1.68 10.60 21.10
C ALA A 126 1.74 9.19 21.70
N ALA A 127 1.74 9.07 23.04
CA ALA A 127 1.73 7.78 23.72
C ALA A 127 0.44 6.98 23.50
N ALA A 128 -0.72 7.65 23.45
CA ALA A 128 -1.98 7.01 23.14
C ALA A 128 -2.02 6.47 21.69
N ALA A 129 -1.52 7.24 20.73
CA ALA A 129 -1.45 6.83 19.34
C ALA A 129 -0.48 5.66 19.13
N GLU A 130 0.68 5.67 19.79
CA GLU A 130 1.63 4.55 19.75
C GLU A 130 1.02 3.27 20.36
N GLN A 131 0.27 3.40 21.47
CA GLN A 131 -0.43 2.28 22.06
C GLN A 131 -1.51 1.71 21.12
N GLU A 132 -2.28 2.57 20.46
CA GLU A 132 -3.28 2.16 19.47
C GLU A 132 -2.64 1.45 18.26
N GLU A 133 -1.50 1.95 17.76
CA GLU A 133 -0.73 1.30 16.68
C GLU A 133 -0.25 -0.10 17.10
N ARG A 134 0.25 -0.26 18.33
CA ARG A 134 0.68 -1.57 18.87
C ARG A 134 -0.50 -2.55 19.01
N GLU A 135 -1.64 -2.08 19.50
CA GLU A 135 -2.85 -2.88 19.62
C GLU A 135 -3.37 -3.33 18.25
N TYR A 136 -3.38 -2.43 17.27
CA TYR A 136 -3.76 -2.74 15.90
C TYR A 136 -2.81 -3.76 15.25
N ALA A 137 -1.50 -3.60 15.43
CA ALA A 137 -0.51 -4.55 14.93
C ALA A 137 -0.68 -5.94 15.57
N ALA A 138 -0.92 -6.01 16.89
CA ALA A 138 -1.18 -7.25 17.61
C ALA A 138 -2.46 -7.94 17.13
N GLN A 139 -3.54 -7.17 16.94
CA GLN A 139 -4.81 -7.68 16.41
C GLN A 139 -4.63 -8.21 14.98
N THR A 140 -3.92 -7.47 14.12
CA THR A 140 -3.59 -7.90 12.76
C THR A 140 -2.83 -9.23 12.76
N LEU A 141 -1.85 -9.39 13.66
CA LEU A 141 -1.08 -10.62 13.77
C LEU A 141 -1.95 -11.80 14.21
N ALA A 142 -2.87 -11.59 15.16
CA ALA A 142 -3.84 -12.58 15.57
C ALA A 142 -4.79 -12.96 14.41
N ASP A 143 -5.21 -11.97 13.62
CA ASP A 143 -6.08 -12.18 12.46
C ASP A 143 -5.44 -12.96 11.31
N LEU A 144 -4.11 -12.98 11.27
CA LEU A 144 -3.31 -13.72 10.30
C LEU A 144 -2.86 -15.10 10.80
N GLU A 145 -3.19 -15.45 12.04
CA GLU A 145 -2.78 -16.73 12.63
C GLU A 145 -3.37 -17.92 11.88
N GLY A 146 -2.50 -18.85 11.46
CA GLY A 146 -2.90 -20.02 10.68
C GLY A 146 -3.28 -19.70 9.21
N VAL A 147 -3.17 -18.45 8.78
CA VAL A 147 -3.42 -18.07 7.39
C VAL A 147 -2.21 -18.46 6.54
N ALA A 148 -2.43 -19.43 5.64
CA ALA A 148 -1.47 -19.73 4.57
C ALA A 148 -1.57 -18.66 3.48
N GLY A 149 -0.43 -18.17 2.96
CA GLY A 149 -0.46 -17.11 1.94
C GLY A 149 0.89 -16.65 1.41
N VAL A 150 0.83 -15.79 0.40
CA VAL A 150 1.97 -15.00 -0.10
C VAL A 150 2.05 -13.74 0.75
N TYR A 151 3.20 -13.49 1.37
CA TYR A 151 3.48 -12.27 2.10
C TYR A 151 4.40 -11.36 1.28
N VAL A 152 4.27 -10.06 1.52
CA VAL A 152 5.12 -9.03 0.94
C VAL A 152 5.68 -8.18 2.07
N PHE A 153 7.01 -8.14 2.16
CA PHE A 153 7.73 -7.24 3.05
C PHE A 153 8.51 -6.18 2.26
N SER A 154 8.81 -5.06 2.90
CA SER A 154 9.83 -4.10 2.48
C SER A 154 10.61 -3.62 3.70
N TYR A 155 11.70 -2.88 3.48
CA TYR A 155 12.32 -2.08 4.54
C TYR A 155 11.64 -0.71 4.59
N GLY A 156 11.50 -0.13 5.79
CA GLY A 156 10.92 1.21 5.97
C GLY A 156 11.65 2.23 5.11
N TRP A 157 12.99 2.21 5.12
CA TRP A 157 13.80 3.08 4.26
C TRP A 157 13.43 2.97 2.77
N TYR A 158 13.14 1.77 2.26
CA TYR A 158 12.74 1.57 0.86
C TYR A 158 11.33 2.06 0.56
N LEU A 159 10.44 2.06 1.55
CA LEU A 159 9.09 2.62 1.41
C LEU A 159 9.15 4.15 1.42
N GLU A 160 10.03 4.74 2.23
CA GLU A 160 10.26 6.19 2.29
C GLU A 160 11.07 6.71 1.10
N HIS A 161 12.03 5.90 0.61
CA HIS A 161 12.95 6.26 -0.47
C HIS A 161 12.87 5.22 -1.60
N PRO A 162 11.83 5.28 -2.46
CA PRO A 162 11.69 4.35 -3.58
C PRO A 162 12.88 4.38 -4.53
N ALA A 163 13.28 3.22 -5.03
CA ALA A 163 14.42 3.08 -5.93
C ALA A 163 14.21 3.75 -7.30
N ASP A 164 12.96 3.83 -7.78
CA ASP A 164 12.57 4.73 -8.85
C ASP A 164 11.31 5.48 -8.41
N GLU A 165 11.54 6.73 -8.02
CA GLU A 165 10.51 7.64 -7.55
C GLU A 165 9.43 7.91 -8.60
N SER A 166 9.73 7.83 -9.91
CA SER A 166 8.78 8.18 -10.97
C SER A 166 7.67 7.15 -11.16
N ARG A 167 7.95 5.88 -10.83
CA ARG A 167 7.02 4.75 -10.94
C ARG A 167 6.55 4.21 -9.59
N ASP A 168 6.97 4.88 -8.52
CA ASP A 168 6.79 4.43 -7.14
C ASP A 168 7.27 3.00 -6.91
N THR A 169 8.36 2.63 -7.60
CA THR A 169 8.89 1.26 -7.54
C THR A 169 10.01 1.18 -6.53
N THR A 170 9.93 0.16 -5.69
CA THR A 170 10.93 -0.11 -4.66
C THR A 170 11.14 -1.61 -4.48
N PHE A 171 12.02 -1.98 -3.56
CA PHE A 171 12.36 -3.37 -3.31
C PHE A 171 11.35 -4.03 -2.37
N PHE A 172 10.58 -4.96 -2.92
CA PHE A 172 9.68 -5.81 -2.15
C PHE A 172 10.19 -7.24 -2.09
N LYS A 173 10.20 -7.81 -0.89
CA LYS A 173 10.44 -9.23 -0.65
C LYS A 173 9.10 -9.97 -0.73
N VAL A 174 8.94 -10.80 -1.75
CA VAL A 174 7.74 -11.63 -1.95
C VAL A 174 8.08 -13.07 -1.61
N GLY A 175 7.39 -13.64 -0.62
CA GLY A 175 7.57 -15.04 -0.23
C GLY A 175 6.26 -15.68 0.18
N ARG A 176 6.31 -16.94 0.63
CA ARG A 176 5.14 -17.67 1.10
C ARG A 176 5.30 -18.23 2.50
N ALA A 177 4.19 -18.43 3.18
CA ALA A 177 4.15 -19.15 4.45
C ALA A 177 2.87 -19.97 4.57
N VAL A 178 2.97 -21.15 5.20
CA VAL A 178 1.80 -21.94 5.60
C VAL A 178 1.09 -21.31 6.80
N ASP A 179 1.81 -20.49 7.57
CA ASP A 179 1.31 -19.61 8.62
C ASP A 179 2.06 -18.28 8.53
N VAL A 180 1.38 -17.27 7.99
CA VAL A 180 1.94 -15.94 7.77
C VAL A 180 2.26 -15.24 9.10
N ALA A 181 1.43 -15.39 10.13
CA ALA A 181 1.70 -14.79 11.44
C ALA A 181 2.99 -15.32 12.06
N SER A 182 3.19 -16.65 12.01
CA SER A 182 4.46 -17.24 12.46
C SER A 182 5.66 -16.72 11.67
N ARG A 183 5.51 -16.53 10.37
CA ARG A 183 6.56 -15.96 9.54
C ARG A 183 6.87 -14.51 9.87
N ILE A 184 5.85 -13.69 10.17
CA ILE A 184 6.03 -12.30 10.61
C ILE A 184 6.81 -12.29 11.93
N ARG A 185 6.40 -13.11 12.92
CA ARG A 185 7.10 -13.25 14.22
C ARG A 185 8.57 -13.64 14.06
N GLU A 186 8.88 -14.56 13.15
CA GLU A 186 10.27 -14.95 12.84
C GLU A 186 11.11 -13.78 12.30
N HIS A 187 10.53 -12.93 11.45
CA HIS A 187 11.25 -11.78 10.90
C HIS A 187 11.38 -10.64 11.91
N MET A 188 10.38 -10.44 12.77
CA MET A 188 10.41 -9.43 13.84
C MET A 188 11.39 -9.82 14.95
N GLY A 189 11.42 -11.09 15.37
CA GLY A 189 12.32 -11.56 16.44
C GLY A 189 13.78 -11.74 16.02
N GLY A 190 14.10 -11.54 14.75
CA GLY A 190 15.40 -11.80 14.15
C GLY A 190 16.05 -10.56 13.57
N ALA A 191 16.38 -9.57 14.41
CA ALA A 191 17.29 -8.49 14.04
C ALA A 191 18.63 -9.12 13.61
N ARG A 192 18.80 -9.28 12.30
CA ARG A 192 20.07 -9.79 11.75
C ARG A 192 21.12 -8.74 12.04
N THR A 193 22.23 -9.14 12.64
CA THR A 193 23.40 -8.29 13.01
C THR A 193 24.00 -7.44 11.87
N HIS A 194 23.51 -7.58 10.64
CA HIS A 194 23.96 -6.89 9.44
C HIS A 194 22.85 -6.08 8.74
N MET A 195 21.63 -6.03 9.29
CA MET A 195 20.52 -5.26 8.74
C MET A 195 19.76 -4.60 9.90
N PRO A 196 20.02 -3.31 10.19
CA PRO A 196 19.54 -2.66 11.42
C PRO A 196 18.05 -2.34 11.43
N GLU A 197 17.37 -2.31 10.26
CA GLU A 197 15.96 -1.94 10.19
C GLU A 197 15.03 -3.17 10.07
N PRO A 198 13.94 -3.25 10.88
CA PRO A 198 12.95 -4.31 10.79
C PRO A 198 12.19 -4.27 9.45
N LEU A 199 11.69 -5.44 9.02
CA LEU A 199 10.88 -5.55 7.82
C LEU A 199 9.44 -5.09 8.09
N ALA A 200 8.95 -4.12 7.32
CA ALA A 200 7.55 -3.72 7.30
C ALA A 200 6.72 -4.72 6.48
N LEU A 201 5.64 -5.25 7.07
CA LEU A 201 4.64 -6.00 6.32
C LEU A 201 3.82 -5.04 5.45
N VAL A 202 3.75 -5.33 4.16
CA VAL A 202 3.09 -4.45 3.18
C VAL A 202 1.82 -5.10 2.66
N ARG A 203 1.86 -6.40 2.36
CA ARG A 203 0.69 -7.16 1.87
C ARG A 203 0.70 -8.59 2.36
N VAL A 204 -0.49 -9.15 2.52
CA VAL A 204 -0.72 -10.59 2.60
C VAL A 204 -1.81 -10.98 1.62
N TYR A 205 -1.53 -11.97 0.78
CA TYR A 205 -2.48 -12.54 -0.17
C TYR A 205 -2.75 -14.01 0.17
N SER A 206 -4.02 -14.41 0.19
CA SER A 206 -4.43 -15.78 0.49
C SER A 206 -5.61 -16.20 -0.36
N ALA A 207 -5.92 -17.49 -0.38
CA ALA A 207 -7.14 -18.02 -0.98
C ALA A 207 -7.59 -19.24 -0.17
N GLU A 208 -8.87 -19.58 -0.26
CA GLU A 208 -9.34 -20.84 0.32
C GLU A 208 -8.57 -22.04 -0.28
N GLY A 209 -8.15 -22.98 0.57
CA GLY A 209 -7.35 -24.14 0.15
C GLY A 209 -5.97 -23.80 -0.41
N ILE A 210 -5.46 -22.57 -0.24
CA ILE A 210 -4.15 -22.20 -0.81
C ILE A 210 -3.00 -23.04 -0.26
N GLY A 211 -3.11 -23.58 0.96
CA GLY A 211 -2.07 -24.37 1.63
C GLY A 211 -1.46 -25.46 0.74
N ASP A 212 -2.28 -26.22 0.03
CA ASP A 212 -1.83 -27.35 -0.81
C ASP A 212 -1.10 -26.88 -2.08
N ARG A 213 -1.40 -25.67 -2.55
CA ARG A 213 -0.89 -25.10 -3.81
C ARG A 213 0.02 -23.90 -3.62
N ILE A 214 0.36 -23.54 -2.39
CA ILE A 214 1.03 -22.27 -2.07
C ILE A 214 2.40 -22.13 -2.74
N ALA A 215 3.14 -23.24 -2.86
CA ALA A 215 4.41 -23.27 -3.59
C ALA A 215 4.24 -23.05 -5.10
N GLU A 216 3.13 -23.50 -5.68
CA GLU A 216 2.80 -23.22 -7.08
C GLU A 216 2.40 -21.75 -7.26
N VAL A 217 1.57 -21.23 -6.37
CA VAL A 217 1.14 -19.82 -6.38
C VAL A 217 2.33 -18.89 -6.29
N GLU A 218 3.25 -19.10 -5.34
CA GLU A 218 4.49 -18.31 -5.21
C GLU A 218 5.31 -18.34 -6.51
N ARG A 219 5.50 -19.53 -7.10
CA ARG A 219 6.23 -19.66 -8.38
C ARG A 219 5.57 -18.89 -9.51
N LYS A 220 4.24 -18.88 -9.61
CA LYS A 220 3.50 -18.09 -10.60
C LYS A 220 3.67 -16.60 -10.32
N PHE A 221 3.57 -16.19 -9.06
CA PHE A 221 3.75 -14.82 -8.62
C PHE A 221 5.13 -14.28 -9.01
N HIS A 222 6.20 -14.99 -8.64
CA HIS A 222 7.58 -14.65 -9.00
C HIS A 222 7.80 -14.65 -10.51
N ARG A 223 7.17 -15.58 -11.24
CA ARG A 223 7.25 -15.63 -12.70
C ARG A 223 6.64 -14.39 -13.33
N LEU A 224 5.45 -13.98 -12.90
CA LEU A 224 4.78 -12.77 -13.40
C LEU A 224 5.63 -11.53 -13.16
N LEU A 225 6.19 -11.37 -11.96
CA LEU A 225 7.14 -10.30 -11.63
C LEU A 225 8.37 -10.34 -12.55
N THR A 226 9.01 -11.49 -12.69
CA THR A 226 10.21 -11.63 -13.52
C THR A 226 9.93 -11.38 -14.99
N SER A 227 8.84 -11.93 -15.52
CA SER A 227 8.43 -11.76 -16.92
C SER A 227 8.04 -10.32 -17.26
N ALA A 228 7.57 -9.54 -16.29
CA ALA A 228 7.33 -8.11 -16.43
C ALA A 228 8.60 -7.25 -16.27
N GLY A 229 9.76 -7.87 -16.03
CA GLY A 229 11.04 -7.16 -15.86
C GLY A 229 11.29 -6.63 -14.44
N HIS A 230 10.50 -7.04 -13.44
CA HIS A 230 10.63 -6.59 -12.04
C HIS A 230 11.67 -7.39 -11.23
N ALA A 231 12.48 -8.22 -11.90
CA ALA A 231 13.53 -8.99 -11.25
C ALA A 231 14.58 -8.06 -10.64
N ASN A 232 15.10 -8.41 -9.46
CA ASN A 232 16.14 -7.60 -8.82
C ASN A 232 17.41 -7.57 -9.70
N PRO A 233 17.85 -6.39 -10.18
CA PRO A 233 19.01 -6.29 -11.06
C PRO A 233 20.30 -6.75 -10.36
N ARG A 234 20.38 -6.64 -9.03
CA ARG A 234 21.53 -7.12 -8.25
C ARG A 234 21.60 -8.65 -8.19
N TRP A 235 20.51 -9.37 -8.43
CA TRP A 235 20.52 -10.82 -8.50
C TRP A 235 21.25 -11.32 -9.76
N ALA A 236 21.06 -10.65 -10.90
CA ALA A 236 21.76 -10.99 -12.15
C ALA A 236 23.28 -10.86 -12.01
N ALA A 237 23.75 -9.91 -11.18
CA ALA A 237 25.16 -9.66 -10.93
C ALA A 237 25.74 -10.46 -9.74
N ASN A 238 24.94 -10.83 -8.73
CA ASN A 238 25.44 -11.41 -7.50
C ASN A 238 24.46 -12.44 -6.89
N LYS A 239 24.80 -13.74 -6.99
CA LYS A 239 23.97 -14.87 -6.52
C LYS A 239 23.71 -14.90 -5.00
N ARG A 240 24.31 -13.97 -4.23
CA ARG A 240 24.10 -13.81 -2.78
C ARG A 240 22.86 -12.99 -2.42
N VAL A 241 22.28 -12.26 -3.38
CA VAL A 241 21.02 -11.53 -3.17
C VAL A 241 19.86 -12.52 -3.28
N GLY A 242 18.94 -12.47 -2.31
CA GLY A 242 17.82 -13.41 -2.25
C GLY A 242 16.92 -13.29 -3.48
N LYS A 243 16.57 -14.43 -4.09
CA LYS A 243 15.67 -14.54 -5.27
C LYS A 243 14.25 -13.99 -5.04
N GLU A 244 13.93 -13.69 -3.80
CA GLU A 244 12.61 -13.25 -3.35
C GLU A 244 12.46 -11.72 -3.37
N TRP A 245 13.50 -10.95 -3.70
CA TRP A 245 13.43 -9.50 -3.79
C TRP A 245 13.15 -9.07 -5.23
N PHE A 246 12.20 -8.14 -5.41
CA PHE A 246 11.75 -7.64 -6.69
C PHE A 246 11.66 -6.11 -6.67
N LEU A 247 11.99 -5.46 -7.78
CA LEU A 247 11.82 -4.03 -7.95
C LEU A 247 10.44 -3.78 -8.58
N THR A 248 9.45 -3.41 -7.76
CA THR A 248 8.03 -3.34 -8.14
C THR A 248 7.29 -2.30 -7.29
N ASN A 249 6.00 -2.11 -7.53
CA ASN A 249 5.09 -1.34 -6.67
C ASN A 249 3.90 -2.20 -6.20
N THR A 250 3.13 -1.69 -5.25
CA THR A 250 1.96 -2.38 -4.68
C THR A 250 0.84 -2.59 -5.69
N ASP A 251 0.58 -1.62 -6.56
CA ASP A 251 -0.43 -1.71 -7.62
C ASP A 251 -0.23 -2.95 -8.51
N PHE A 252 1.03 -3.22 -8.89
CA PHE A 252 1.37 -4.41 -9.68
C PHE A 252 1.25 -5.71 -8.87
N LEU A 253 1.59 -5.68 -7.59
CA LEU A 253 1.42 -6.84 -6.70
C LEU A 253 -0.07 -7.18 -6.53
N ASP A 254 -0.92 -6.18 -6.35
CA ASP A 254 -2.36 -6.32 -6.23
C ASP A 254 -2.96 -6.86 -7.55
N SER A 255 -2.44 -6.39 -8.70
CA SER A 255 -2.83 -6.91 -10.03
C SER A 255 -2.47 -8.38 -10.22
N ILE A 256 -1.29 -8.82 -9.74
CA ILE A 256 -0.93 -10.24 -9.77
C ILE A 256 -1.86 -11.06 -8.87
N ALA A 257 -2.15 -10.55 -7.67
CA ALA A 257 -3.05 -11.23 -6.74
C ALA A 257 -4.42 -11.47 -7.38
N ASP A 258 -4.99 -10.44 -8.03
CA ASP A 258 -6.25 -10.53 -8.77
C ASP A 258 -6.21 -11.58 -9.88
N VAL A 259 -5.19 -11.54 -10.75
CA VAL A 259 -5.00 -12.53 -11.84
C VAL A 259 -4.87 -13.97 -11.31
N LEU A 260 -4.31 -14.14 -10.13
CA LEU A 260 -4.16 -15.44 -9.47
C LEU A 260 -5.37 -15.85 -8.62
N GLY A 261 -6.41 -15.01 -8.55
CA GLY A 261 -7.60 -15.24 -7.73
C GLY A 261 -7.29 -15.25 -6.23
N LEU A 262 -6.35 -14.42 -5.80
CA LEU A 262 -5.97 -14.26 -4.40
C LEU A 262 -6.71 -13.08 -3.77
N ARG A 263 -7.05 -13.26 -2.50
CA ARG A 263 -7.70 -12.30 -1.61
C ARG A 263 -6.65 -11.52 -0.86
N THR A 264 -6.78 -10.20 -0.80
CA THR A 264 -5.94 -9.35 0.04
C THR A 264 -6.40 -9.49 1.49
N MET A 265 -5.58 -10.15 2.31
CA MET A 265 -5.83 -10.39 3.73
C MET A 265 -5.33 -9.24 4.59
N PHE A 266 -4.34 -8.49 4.10
CA PHE A 266 -3.71 -7.40 4.82
C PHE A 266 -3.11 -6.39 3.85
N ILE A 267 -3.24 -5.11 4.19
CA ILE A 267 -2.61 -3.96 3.53
C ILE A 267 -1.93 -3.15 4.63
N GLY A 268 -0.61 -3.05 4.57
CA GLY A 268 0.21 -2.26 5.47
C GLY A 268 1.09 -1.29 4.71
N GLN A 269 1.58 -0.28 5.43
CA GLN A 269 2.47 0.74 4.90
C GLN A 269 3.74 0.96 5.74
N SER A 270 3.73 0.69 7.05
CA SER A 270 4.93 0.67 7.92
C SER A 270 4.67 0.12 9.34
N GLU A 271 3.51 -0.47 9.60
CA GLU A 271 2.92 -0.65 10.94
C GLU A 271 3.69 -1.64 11.86
N PHE A 272 4.77 -2.25 11.37
CA PHE A 272 5.58 -3.22 12.11
C PHE A 272 7.05 -2.78 12.26
N VAL A 273 7.36 -1.52 11.97
CA VAL A 273 8.69 -0.96 12.20
C VAL A 273 8.75 -0.53 13.67
N GLU A 274 9.43 -1.30 14.51
CA GLU A 274 9.78 -0.85 15.86
C GLU A 274 10.77 0.33 15.73
N GLU A 275 10.43 1.47 16.33
CA GLU A 275 11.39 2.56 16.53
C GLU A 275 12.35 2.14 17.65
N THR A 276 13.61 1.87 17.28
CA THR A 276 14.73 1.70 18.23
C THR A 276 15.06 2.98 18.97
#